data_AF-A0A2D0HQS8-F1
#
_entry.id   AF-A0A2D0HQS8-F1
#
_cell.length_a   1.000
_cell.length_b   1.000
_cell.length_c   1.000
_cell.angle_alpha   90.00
_cell.angle_beta   90.00
_cell.angle_gamma   90.00
#
_symmetry.space_group_name_H-M   'P 1'
#
loop_
_entity.id
_entity.type
_entity.pdbx_description
1 polymer ?
#
loop_
_entity_poly.entity_id
_entity_poly.type
_entity_poly.pdbx_seq_one_letter_code
_entity_poly.pdbx_strand_id
1 'polypeptide(L)' 'MSQMTSEDTTIYKVVVNHEEQYSIWPAERENALGWTDAGKSGLKSECLEYIKEVWTDMRPLSLRKQMEEAANKNR' A
#
# COMPACT_ATOMS: atom_id res chain seq x y z
N MET A 1 -8.87 27.00 7.95
CA MET A 1 -8.50 25.89 8.85
C MET A 1 -7.23 25.26 8.31
N SER A 2 -6.07 25.72 8.75
CA SER A 2 -4.79 25.12 8.37
C SER A 2 -4.43 24.12 9.45
N GLN A 3 -4.57 22.82 9.16
CA GLN A 3 -4.01 21.80 10.04
C GLN A 3 -2.50 22.00 10.05
N MET A 4 -2.01 22.50 11.18
CA MET A 4 -0.61 22.57 11.54
C MET A 4 -0.08 21.13 11.47
N THR A 5 0.55 20.77 10.35
CA THR A 5 1.20 19.49 10.18
C THR A 5 2.42 19.52 11.09
N SER A 6 2.25 19.04 12.33
CA SER A 6 3.38 18.62 13.15
C SER A 6 4.30 17.82 12.25
N GLU A 7 5.55 18.25 12.10
CA GLU A 7 6.54 17.53 11.32
C GLU A 7 6.76 16.17 11.98
N ASP A 8 5.98 15.19 11.52
CA ASP A 8 6.06 13.82 11.98
C ASP A 8 7.36 13.25 11.40
N THR A 9 8.42 13.40 12.19
CA THR A 9 9.78 12.90 11.89
C THR A 9 9.90 11.39 12.07
N THR A 10 8.79 10.71 12.38
CA THR A 10 8.75 9.25 12.51
C THR A 10 9.03 8.63 11.16
N ILE A 11 9.93 7.65 11.15
CA ILE A 11 10.19 6.86 9.96
C ILE A 11 9.13 5.77 9.85
N TYR A 12 8.45 5.78 8.71
CA TYR A 12 7.51 4.75 8.30
C TYR A 12 8.15 3.88 7.23
N LYS A 13 7.59 2.69 7.07
CA LYS A 13 7.83 1.78 5.96
C LYS A 13 6.53 1.43 5.30
N VAL A 14 6.57 1.26 3.99
CA VAL A 14 5.41 0.84 3.21
C VAL A 14 5.31 -0.67 3.32
N VAL A 15 4.13 -1.14 3.69
CA VAL A 15 3.81 -2.56 3.82
C VAL A 15 2.70 -2.92 2.84
N VAL A 16 2.73 -4.15 2.36
CA VAL A 16 1.73 -4.72 1.45
C VAL A 16 1.23 -6.06 2.00
N ASN A 17 -0.07 -6.29 1.89
CA ASN A 17 -0.69 -7.55 2.26
C ASN A 17 -0.87 -8.49 1.04
N HIS A 18 -1.39 -9.68 1.29
CA HIS A 18 -1.67 -10.69 0.26
C HIS A 18 -2.77 -10.29 -0.75
N GLU A 19 -3.52 -9.22 -0.48
CA GLU A 19 -4.54 -8.66 -1.37
C GLU A 19 -4.03 -7.45 -2.17
N GLU A 20 -2.72 -7.20 -2.20
CA GLU A 20 -2.09 -6.02 -2.84
C GLU A 20 -2.58 -4.67 -2.26
N GLN A 21 -2.99 -4.66 -1.00
CA GLN A 21 -3.33 -3.42 -0.31
C GLN A 21 -2.08 -2.83 0.34
N TYR A 22 -1.83 -1.56 0.05
CA TYR A 22 -0.68 -0.83 0.56
C TYR A 22 -1.05 -0.01 1.80
N SER A 23 -0.18 0.00 2.79
CA SER A 23 -0.32 0.83 3.99
C SER A 23 1.05 1.29 4.48
N ILE A 24 1.07 2.23 5.43
CA ILE A 24 2.28 2.65 6.13
C ILE A 24 2.31 2.05 7.54
N TRP A 25 3.48 1.59 7.96
CA TRP A 25 3.72 1.02 9.28
C TRP A 25 4.96 1.67 9.90
N PRO A 26 5.02 1.90 11.23
CA PRO A 26 6.23 2.42 11.87
C PRO A 26 7.43 1.51 11.59
N ALA A 27 8.55 2.07 11.13
CA ALA A 27 9.72 1.28 10.76
C ALA A 27 10.39 0.58 11.95
N GLU A 28 10.20 1.13 13.16
CA GLU A 28 10.70 0.56 14.42
C GLU A 28 9.91 -0.68 14.88
N ARG A 29 8.77 -0.99 14.26
CA ARG A 29 7.93 -2.13 14.64
C ARG A 29 8.03 -3.24 13.61
N GLU A 30 7.99 -4.48 14.11
CA GLU A 30 7.81 -5.66 13.28
C GLU A 30 6.45 -5.62 12.58
N ASN A 31 6.37 -6.26 11.41
CA ASN A 31 5.14 -6.32 10.63
C ASN A 31 4.13 -7.25 11.28
N ALA A 32 2.86 -6.88 11.19
CA ALA A 32 1.78 -7.79 11.54
C ALA A 32 1.77 -9.01 10.61
N LEU A 33 1.26 -10.15 11.12
CA LEU A 33 1.09 -11.36 10.32
C LEU A 33 0.31 -11.07 9.04
N GLY A 34 0.84 -11.53 7.91
CA GLY A 34 0.23 -11.34 6.58
C GLY A 34 0.58 -10.01 5.90
N TRP A 35 1.40 -9.16 6.53
CA TRP A 35 1.98 -7.96 5.92
C TRP A 35 3.46 -8.15 5.65
N THR A 36 3.94 -7.60 4.54
CA THR A 36 5.33 -7.68 4.09
C THR A 36 5.83 -6.30 3.70
N ASP A 37 7.14 -6.07 3.80
CA ASP A 37 7.72 -4.78 3.42
C ASP A 37 7.70 -4.61 1.89
N ALA A 38 7.14 -3.50 1.41
CA ALA A 38 7.04 -3.18 -0.01
C ALA A 38 8.32 -2.52 -0.59
N GLY A 39 9.39 -2.44 0.20
CA GLY A 39 10.70 -1.92 -0.21
C GLY A 39 10.90 -0.40 -0.11
N LYS A 40 9.91 0.37 0.37
CA LYS A 40 10.02 1.82 0.62
C LYS A 40 9.95 2.12 2.11
N SER A 41 10.83 2.97 2.61
CA SER A 41 10.77 3.59 3.93
C SER A 41 11.19 5.06 3.87
N GLY A 42 10.74 5.85 4.85
CA GLY A 42 10.98 7.29 4.89
C GLY A 42 9.93 8.00 5.74
N LEU A 43 9.80 9.31 5.55
CA LEU A 43 8.76 10.07 6.22
C LEU A 43 7.36 9.64 5.74
N LYS A 44 6.35 9.98 6.54
CA LYS A 44 4.95 9.70 6.22
C LYS A 44 4.58 10.17 4.81
N SER A 45 4.97 11.39 4.45
CA SER A 45 4.68 11.98 3.14
C SER A 45 5.30 11.20 1.98
N GLU A 46 6.58 10.82 2.10
CA GLU A 46 7.30 10.05 1.08
C GLU A 46 6.72 8.65 0.90
N CYS A 47 6.33 7.99 2.01
CA CYS A 47 5.68 6.70 1.96
C CYS A 47 4.30 6.78 1.29
N LEU A 48 3.51 7.79 1.61
CA LEU A 48 2.19 7.99 1.00
C LEU A 48 2.27 8.35 -0.49
N GLU A 49 3.28 9.12 -0.89
CA GLU A 49 3.52 9.45 -2.29
C GLU A 49 3.89 8.20 -3.09
N TYR A 50 4.80 7.38 -2.57
CA TYR A 50 5.11 6.07 -3.15
C TYR A 50 3.86 5.19 -3.29
N ILE A 51 3.02 5.11 -2.25
CA ILE A 51 1.77 4.33 -2.31
C ILE A 51 0.87 4.84 -3.44
N LYS A 52 0.73 6.16 -3.63
CA LYS A 52 -0.05 6.73 -4.74
C LYS A 52 0.53 6.38 -6.10
N GLU A 53 1.85 6.31 -6.23
CA GLU A 53 2.53 5.95 -7.48
C GLU A 53 2.40 4.46 -7.82
N VAL A 54 2.47 3.57 -6.83
CA VAL A 54 2.43 2.11 -7.06
C VAL A 54 1.02 1.54 -7.03
N TRP A 55 0.12 2.12 -6.22
CA TRP A 55 -1.27 1.68 -6.11
C TRP A 55 -2.16 2.36 -7.16
N THR A 56 -1.78 2.21 -8.43
CA THR A 56 -2.49 2.82 -9.56
C THR A 56 -3.82 2.14 -9.87
N ASP A 57 -3.96 0.87 -9.49
CA ASP A 57 -5.18 0.08 -9.70
C ASP A 57 -5.74 -0.33 -8.33
N MET A 58 -6.70 0.45 -7.84
CA MET A 58 -7.37 0.19 -6.55
C MET A 58 -8.39 -0.96 -6.63
N ARG A 59 -8.50 -1.65 -7.77
CA ARG A 59 -9.38 -2.83 -7.88
C ARG A 59 -8.79 -3.97 -7.06
N PRO A 60 -9.59 -4.60 -6.17
CA PRO A 60 -9.14 -5.79 -5.46
C PRO A 60 -8.65 -6.85 -6.45
N LEU A 61 -7.55 -7.52 -6.12
CA LEU A 61 -6.94 -8.60 -6.90
C LEU A 61 -7.96 -9.67 -7.30
N SER A 62 -8.90 -9.98 -6.40
CA SER A 62 -10.01 -10.90 -6.61
C SER A 62 -10.95 -10.46 -7.74
N LEU A 63 -11.21 -9.17 -7.88
CA LEU A 63 -12.04 -8.64 -8.97
C LEU A 63 -11.30 -8.72 -10.30
N ARG A 64 -9.98 -8.47 -10.31
CA ARG A 64 -9.15 -8.59 -11.51
C ARG A 64 -9.12 -10.05 -12.01
N LYS A 65 -8.93 -11.01 -11.10
CA LYS A 65 -8.98 -12.45 -11.44
C LYS A 65 -10.33 -12.88 -12.01
N GLN A 66 -11.44 -12.43 -11.41
CA GLN A 66 -12.78 -12.75 -11.94
C GLN A 66 -13.01 -12.17 -13.34
N MET A 67 -12.53 -10.97 -13.63
CA MET A 67 -12.64 -10.37 -14.97
C MET A 67 -11.76 -11.10 -16.00
N GLU A 68 -10.56 -11.53 -15.62
CA GLU A 68 -9.65 -12.30 -16.48
C GLU A 68 -10.21 -13.70 -16.79
N GLU A 69 -10.77 -14.39 -15.78
CA GLU A 69 -11.47 -15.67 -15.98
C GLU A 69 -12.72 -15.52 -16.84
N ALA A 70 -13.51 -14.45 -16.65
CA ALA A 70 -14.69 -14.18 -17.46
C ALA A 70 -14.35 -13.89 -18.93
N ALA A 71 -13.26 -13.14 -19.19
CA ALA A 71 -12.78 -12.87 -20.53
C ALA A 71 -12.28 -14.15 -21.24
N ASN A 72 -11.64 -15.06 -20.50
CA ASN A 72 -11.13 -16.31 -21.06
C ASN A 72 -12.22 -17.36 -21.30
N LYS A 73 -13.33 -17.34 -20.54
CA LYS A 73 -14.49 -18.22 -20.75
C LYS A 73 -15.33 -17.88 -21.98
N ASN A 74 -15.17 -16.67 -22.52
CA ASN A 74 -15.99 -16.17 -23.63
C ASN A 74 -15.31 -16.32 -25.01
N ARG A 75 -14.24 -17.12 -25.08
CA ARG A 75 -13.44 -17.40 -26.27
C ARG A 75 -13.54 -18.88 -26.62
#